data_AF-A0A7W9AV76-F1
#
_entry.id   AF-A0A7W9AV76-F1
#
_cell.length_a   1.000
_cell.length_b   1.000
_cell.length_c   1.000
_cell.angle_alpha   90.00
_cell.angle_beta   90.00
_cell.angle_gamma   90.00
#
_symmetry.space_group_name_H-M   'P 1'
#
loop_
_entity.id
_entity.type
_entity.pdbx_description
1 polymer ?
#
loop_
_entity_poly.entity_id
_entity_poly.type
_entity_poly.pdbx_seq_one_letter_code
_entity_poly.pdbx_strand_id
1 'polypeptide(L)'
;MTVGPNPAGHLRLRVEDLHAHAIIEHDPGLIRLVLRGEPHDVALIGVDDARPVGAFVMFDELTPDRLTAVERLWHAMFGKRVPPDPRLTPQRRQRARQMLRAIDARASGAIYRTVAEQLFPQHKIDAASWVGDPIREITIRLARDGMKLVRGGYRTLLRRPRRDR
;
A
#
# COMPACT_ATOMS: atom_id res chain seq x y z
N MET A 1 -17.38 -6.82 -45.63
CA MET A 1 -16.96 -6.05 -44.44
C MET A 1 -15.53 -6.45 -44.12
N THR A 2 -14.56 -5.63 -44.54
CA THR A 2 -13.14 -5.86 -44.27
C THR A 2 -12.88 -5.48 -42.81
N VAL A 3 -12.53 -6.44 -41.98
CA VAL A 3 -12.16 -6.20 -40.57
C VAL A 3 -10.93 -5.29 -40.59
N GLY A 4 -11.08 -4.06 -40.09
CA GLY A 4 -9.99 -3.10 -39.99
C GLY A 4 -8.83 -3.65 -39.16
N PRO A 5 -7.60 -3.14 -39.36
CA PRO A 5 -6.44 -3.60 -38.60
C PRO A 5 -6.73 -3.50 -37.10
N ASN A 6 -6.42 -4.55 -36.35
CA ASN A 6 -6.64 -4.59 -34.91
C ASN A 6 -5.84 -3.45 -34.23
N PRO A 7 -6.51 -2.43 -33.66
CA PRO A 7 -5.83 -1.27 -33.09
C PRO A 7 -5.02 -1.61 -31.83
N ALA A 8 -5.21 -2.79 -31.23
CA ALA A 8 -4.58 -3.18 -29.97
C ALA A 8 -3.14 -3.72 -30.09
N GLY A 9 -2.61 -3.92 -31.31
CA GLY A 9 -1.30 -4.57 -31.50
C GLY A 9 -1.23 -5.98 -30.90
N HIS A 10 -0.01 -6.55 -30.83
CA HIS A 10 0.24 -7.91 -30.33
C HIS A 10 0.28 -8.04 -28.79
N LEU A 11 0.01 -6.96 -28.08
CA LEU A 11 0.22 -6.90 -26.64
C LEU A 11 -0.94 -7.58 -25.90
N ARG A 12 -0.78 -8.87 -25.60
CA ARG A 12 -1.78 -9.70 -24.92
C ARG A 12 -1.17 -10.26 -23.65
N LEU A 13 -1.88 -10.11 -22.54
CA LEU A 13 -1.52 -10.69 -21.26
C LEU A 13 -2.25 -12.02 -21.10
N ARG A 14 -1.56 -13.08 -20.74
CA ARG A 14 -2.09 -14.43 -20.48
C ARG A 14 -1.91 -14.80 -19.02
N VAL A 15 -2.52 -15.90 -18.60
CA VAL A 15 -2.39 -16.43 -17.23
C VAL A 15 -0.96 -16.84 -16.92
N GLU A 16 -0.28 -17.47 -17.88
CA GLU A 16 1.14 -17.84 -17.79
C GLU A 16 2.05 -16.65 -17.46
N ASP A 17 1.81 -15.48 -18.08
CA ASP A 17 2.57 -14.26 -17.80
C ASP A 17 2.41 -13.79 -16.35
N LEU A 18 1.24 -14.06 -15.75
CA LEU A 18 0.96 -13.75 -14.35
C LEU A 18 1.65 -14.75 -13.42
N HIS A 19 1.51 -16.05 -13.67
CA HIS A 19 2.18 -17.08 -12.85
C HIS A 19 3.70 -16.95 -12.86
N ALA A 20 4.31 -16.52 -13.97
CA ALA A 20 5.75 -16.26 -14.04
C ALA A 20 6.25 -15.24 -13.00
N HIS A 21 5.36 -14.39 -12.47
CA HIS A 21 5.67 -13.35 -11.50
C HIS A 21 4.99 -13.56 -10.13
N ALA A 22 4.32 -14.69 -9.95
CA ALA A 22 3.62 -15.04 -8.72
C ALA A 22 4.61 -15.40 -7.61
N ILE A 23 4.41 -14.82 -6.42
CA ILE A 23 5.20 -15.12 -5.22
C ILE A 23 4.36 -15.86 -4.18
N ILE A 24 3.06 -15.57 -4.10
CA ILE A 24 2.17 -16.18 -3.09
C ILE A 24 0.81 -16.45 -3.73
N GLU A 25 0.36 -17.70 -3.69
CA GLU A 25 -1.01 -18.11 -4.03
C GLU A 25 -1.80 -18.22 -2.71
N HIS A 26 -2.68 -17.26 -2.47
CA HIS A 26 -3.58 -17.26 -1.32
C HIS A 26 -4.94 -17.77 -1.81
N ASP A 27 -5.25 -19.06 -1.63
CA ASP A 27 -6.50 -19.68 -2.13
C ASP A 27 -6.59 -19.77 -3.68
N PRO A 28 -7.46 -20.63 -4.26
CA PRO A 28 -7.34 -21.12 -5.65
C PRO A 28 -7.58 -20.08 -6.77
N GLY A 29 -7.55 -18.78 -6.44
CA GLY A 29 -7.63 -17.72 -7.43
C GLY A 29 -7.01 -16.38 -7.04
N LEU A 30 -6.54 -16.16 -5.80
CA LEU A 30 -5.89 -14.89 -5.44
C LEU A 30 -4.37 -15.06 -5.45
N ILE A 31 -3.72 -14.35 -6.38
CA ILE A 31 -2.28 -14.43 -6.60
C ILE A 31 -1.66 -13.07 -6.29
N ARG A 32 -0.58 -13.09 -5.51
CA ARG A 32 0.30 -11.93 -5.35
C ARG A 32 1.44 -12.01 -6.35
N LEU A 33 1.50 -11.02 -7.22
CA LEU A 33 2.54 -10.80 -8.20
C LEU A 33 3.57 -9.82 -7.63
N VAL A 34 4.85 -10.02 -7.90
CA VAL A 34 5.86 -8.98 -7.68
C VAL A 34 6.48 -8.59 -8.99
N LEU A 35 6.15 -7.37 -9.43
CA LEU A 35 6.55 -6.83 -10.71
C LEU A 35 7.38 -5.58 -10.44
N ARG A 36 8.63 -5.60 -10.89
CA ARG A 36 9.58 -4.48 -10.69
C ARG A 36 9.72 -4.06 -9.22
N GLY A 37 9.64 -5.02 -8.30
CA GLY A 37 9.75 -4.79 -6.85
C GLY A 37 8.47 -4.29 -6.18
N GLU A 38 7.37 -4.12 -6.93
CA GLU A 38 6.08 -3.68 -6.39
C GLU A 38 5.07 -4.84 -6.36
N PRO A 39 4.42 -5.11 -5.22
CA PRO A 39 3.42 -6.16 -5.10
C PRO A 39 2.10 -5.74 -5.74
N HIS A 40 1.46 -6.67 -6.46
CA HIS A 40 0.14 -6.52 -7.06
C HIS A 40 -0.69 -7.76 -6.72
N ASP A 41 -1.89 -7.55 -6.16
CA ASP A 41 -2.81 -8.64 -5.83
C ASP A 41 -3.87 -8.76 -6.94
N VAL A 42 -4.00 -9.96 -7.53
CA VAL A 42 -4.91 -10.25 -8.65
C VAL A 42 -5.76 -11.47 -8.30
N ALA A 43 -7.07 -11.37 -8.52
CA ALA A 43 -7.98 -12.51 -8.46
C ALA A 43 -8.27 -13.02 -9.88
N LEU A 44 -7.92 -14.27 -10.14
CA LEU A 44 -8.23 -14.99 -11.37
C LEU A 44 -9.57 -15.72 -11.20
N ILE A 45 -10.52 -15.45 -12.10
CA ILE A 45 -11.85 -16.06 -12.09
C ILE A 45 -12.17 -16.53 -13.50
N GLY A 46 -12.44 -17.84 -13.64
CA GLY A 46 -12.88 -18.44 -14.91
C GLY A 46 -11.87 -18.27 -16.05
N VAL A 47 -10.57 -18.35 -15.75
CA VAL A 47 -9.51 -18.06 -16.71
C VAL A 47 -9.05 -19.32 -17.43
N ASP A 48 -8.83 -19.20 -18.73
CA ASP A 48 -8.30 -20.22 -19.62
C ASP A 48 -6.88 -19.77 -20.01
N ASP A 49 -5.87 -20.61 -19.73
CA ASP A 49 -4.45 -20.30 -19.96
C ASP A 49 -4.14 -19.92 -21.42
N ALA A 50 -4.94 -20.44 -22.36
CA ALA A 50 -4.76 -20.19 -23.78
C ALA A 50 -5.33 -18.83 -24.24
N ARG A 51 -6.11 -18.13 -23.41
CA ARG A 51 -6.81 -16.89 -23.80
C ARG A 51 -6.22 -15.66 -23.14
N PRO A 52 -6.32 -14.48 -23.79
CA PRO A 52 -5.96 -13.22 -23.15
C PRO A 52 -6.84 -12.97 -21.92
N VAL A 53 -6.24 -12.45 -20.86
CA VAL A 53 -6.96 -12.07 -19.64
C VAL A 53 -7.58 -10.69 -19.79
N GLY A 54 -8.77 -10.51 -19.21
CA GLY A 54 -9.42 -9.21 -19.06
C GLY A 54 -9.42 -8.76 -17.60
N ALA A 55 -9.40 -7.45 -17.36
CA ALA A 55 -9.61 -6.89 -16.03
C ALA A 55 -11.10 -6.62 -15.82
N PHE A 56 -11.68 -7.21 -14.77
CA PHE A 56 -13.05 -6.92 -14.34
C PHE A 56 -13.03 -5.90 -13.19
N VAL A 57 -13.69 -4.76 -13.39
CA VAL A 57 -13.73 -3.67 -12.40
C VAL A 57 -15.15 -3.48 -11.91
N MET A 58 -15.38 -3.81 -10.63
CA MET A 58 -16.64 -3.53 -9.95
C MET A 58 -16.90 -2.02 -9.90
N PHE A 59 -18.13 -1.62 -10.22
CA PHE A 59 -18.57 -0.23 -10.14
C PHE A 59 -19.23 0.07 -8.79
N ASP A 60 -18.38 0.36 -7.79
CA ASP A 60 -18.75 0.69 -6.41
C ASP A 60 -17.88 1.83 -5.86
N GLU A 61 -17.93 2.08 -4.54
CA GLU A 61 -17.11 3.11 -3.89
C GLU A 61 -15.60 2.96 -4.15
N LEU A 62 -15.10 1.74 -4.31
CA LEU A 62 -13.69 1.38 -4.55
C LEU A 62 -13.31 1.35 -6.04
N THR A 63 -14.22 1.69 -6.96
CA THR A 63 -13.90 1.80 -8.40
C THR A 63 -12.61 2.60 -8.66
N PRO A 64 -12.40 3.79 -8.05
CA PRO A 64 -11.18 4.56 -8.31
C PRO A 64 -9.91 3.83 -7.86
N ASP A 65 -9.97 3.11 -6.73
CA ASP A 65 -8.85 2.29 -6.24
C ASP A 65 -8.55 1.14 -7.21
N ARG A 66 -9.59 0.46 -7.73
CA ARG A 66 -9.44 -0.63 -8.69
C ARG A 66 -8.87 -0.15 -10.04
N LEU A 67 -9.33 0.99 -10.54
CA LEU A 67 -8.79 1.58 -11.77
C LEU A 67 -7.31 1.94 -11.63
N THR A 68 -6.92 2.57 -10.50
CA THR A 68 -5.51 2.84 -10.21
C THR A 68 -4.69 1.54 -10.10
N ALA A 69 -5.23 0.48 -9.48
CA ALA A 69 -4.55 -0.80 -9.39
C ALA A 69 -4.31 -1.43 -10.77
N VAL A 70 -5.33 -1.40 -11.65
CA VAL A 70 -5.24 -1.90 -13.03
C VAL A 70 -4.22 -1.10 -13.85
N GLU A 71 -4.24 0.23 -13.76
CA GLU A 71 -3.27 1.09 -14.45
C GLU A 71 -1.83 0.77 -14.01
N ARG A 72 -1.59 0.68 -12.69
CA ARG A 72 -0.26 0.34 -12.15
C ARG A 72 0.20 -1.05 -12.60
N LEU A 73 -0.69 -2.04 -12.56
CA LEU A 73 -0.40 -3.40 -13.01
C LEU A 73 -0.03 -3.42 -14.50
N TRP A 74 -0.80 -2.71 -15.35
CA TRP A 74 -0.50 -2.60 -16.77
C TRP A 74 0.85 -1.94 -17.02
N HIS A 75 1.16 -0.84 -16.32
CA HIS A 75 2.49 -0.22 -16.40
C HIS A 75 3.60 -1.20 -16.01
N ALA A 76 3.40 -1.98 -14.94
CA ALA A 76 4.39 -2.92 -14.44
C ALA A 76 4.63 -4.09 -15.41
N MET A 77 3.55 -4.72 -15.91
CA MET A 77 3.60 -5.84 -16.86
C MET A 77 4.30 -5.44 -18.17
N PHE A 78 4.03 -4.24 -18.68
CA PHE A 78 4.58 -3.79 -19.96
C PHE A 78 5.87 -2.99 -19.85
N GLY A 79 6.59 -3.16 -18.73
CA GLY A 79 7.91 -2.60 -18.55
C GLY A 79 7.96 -1.07 -18.47
N LYS A 80 6.82 -0.41 -18.25
CA LYS A 80 6.71 1.04 -18.15
C LYS A 80 7.01 1.51 -16.73
N ARG A 81 7.26 2.80 -16.57
CA ARG A 81 7.39 3.42 -15.24
C ARG A 81 6.06 3.29 -14.50
N VAL A 82 6.03 2.58 -13.38
CA VAL A 82 4.84 2.45 -12.54
C VAL A 82 4.59 3.77 -11.82
N PRO A 83 3.39 4.38 -11.91
CA PRO A 83 3.09 5.61 -11.18
C PRO A 83 3.13 5.37 -9.65
N PRO A 84 3.36 6.39 -8.80
CA PRO A 84 3.32 6.25 -7.35
C PRO A 84 1.94 5.86 -6.80
N ASP A 85 1.88 5.21 -5.63
CA ASP A 85 0.61 4.75 -5.06
C ASP A 85 -0.11 5.93 -4.42
N PRO A 86 -1.27 6.37 -4.96
CA PRO A 86 -1.95 7.56 -4.44
C PRO A 86 -2.60 7.33 -3.08
N ARG A 87 -2.69 6.08 -2.59
CA ARG A 87 -3.27 5.76 -1.28
C ARG A 87 -2.36 6.23 -0.14
N LEU A 88 -1.04 6.14 -0.32
CA LEU A 88 -0.07 6.41 0.73
C LEU A 88 1.11 7.27 0.24
N THR A 89 1.03 8.58 0.51
CA THR A 89 2.13 9.50 0.23
C THR A 89 3.39 9.15 1.04
N PRO A 90 4.60 9.56 0.58
CA PRO A 90 5.83 9.32 1.34
C PRO A 90 5.77 9.84 2.78
N GLN A 91 5.18 11.01 3.02
CA GLN A 91 5.03 11.56 4.38
C GLN A 91 4.10 10.71 5.24
N ARG A 92 2.97 10.23 4.69
CA ARG A 92 2.05 9.34 5.42
C ARG A 92 2.69 8.00 5.73
N ARG A 93 3.45 7.43 4.77
CA ARG A 93 4.23 6.20 4.98
C ARG A 93 5.25 6.38 6.10
N GLN A 94 6.00 7.48 6.09
CA GLN A 94 6.98 7.76 7.14
C GLN A 94 6.32 7.94 8.50
N ARG A 95 5.21 8.68 8.57
CA ARG A 95 4.44 8.86 9.81
C ARG A 95 3.91 7.51 10.33
N ALA A 96 3.38 6.65 9.46
CA ALA A 96 2.91 5.31 9.84
C ALA A 96 4.05 4.44 10.40
N ARG A 97 5.25 4.50 9.82
CA ARG A 97 6.43 3.81 10.38
C ARG A 97 6.79 4.32 11.78
N GLN A 98 6.77 5.63 11.99
CA GLN A 98 7.02 6.22 13.32
C GLN A 98 5.95 5.81 14.33
N MET A 99 4.68 5.77 13.92
CA MET A 99 3.59 5.27 14.74
C MET A 99 3.81 3.81 15.17
N LEU A 100 4.18 2.92 14.24
CA LEU A 100 4.47 1.52 14.56
C LEU A 100 5.65 1.38 15.52
N ARG A 101 6.78 2.06 15.24
CA ARG A 101 7.94 2.07 16.15
C ARG A 101 7.59 2.57 17.55
N ALA A 102 6.71 3.59 17.65
CA ALA A 102 6.23 4.08 18.94
C ALA A 102 5.40 3.03 19.69
N ILE A 103 4.52 2.29 19.00
CA ILE A 103 3.74 1.20 19.60
C ILE A 103 4.66 0.09 20.07
N ASP A 104 5.59 -0.38 19.23
CA ASP A 104 6.48 -1.49 19.54
C ASP A 104 7.34 -1.19 20.78
N ALA A 105 7.87 0.05 20.86
CA ALA A 105 8.61 0.50 22.02
C ALA A 105 7.73 0.58 23.28
N ARG A 106 6.48 1.09 23.16
CA ARG A 106 5.53 1.15 24.29
C ARG A 106 5.10 -0.25 24.75
N ALA A 107 4.91 -1.19 23.83
CA ALA A 107 4.62 -2.59 24.14
C ALA A 107 5.79 -3.26 24.86
N SER A 108 7.02 -2.84 24.56
CA SER A 108 8.25 -3.27 25.24
C SER A 108 8.49 -2.55 26.59
N GLY A 109 7.54 -1.75 27.08
CA GLY A 109 7.64 -1.05 28.37
C GLY A 109 8.38 0.28 28.35
N ALA A 110 8.88 0.75 27.20
CA ALA A 110 9.61 2.01 27.10
C ALA A 110 8.72 3.21 27.48
N ILE A 111 9.24 4.15 28.27
CA ILE A 111 8.55 5.40 28.56
C ILE A 111 8.60 6.35 27.37
N TYR A 112 7.65 7.29 27.26
CA TYR A 112 7.57 8.20 26.11
C TYR A 112 8.84 9.00 25.84
N ARG A 113 9.62 9.33 26.88
CA ARG A 113 10.90 10.04 26.72
C ARG A 113 11.91 9.20 25.93
N THR A 114 12.09 7.93 26.30
CA THR A 114 12.95 6.99 25.58
C THR A 114 12.48 6.77 24.14
N VAL A 115 11.16 6.68 23.92
CA VAL A 115 10.61 6.60 22.57
C VAL A 115 10.97 7.84 21.75
N ALA A 116 10.84 9.03 22.34
CA ALA A 116 11.14 10.29 21.68
C ALA A 116 12.63 10.42 21.34
N GLU A 117 13.54 10.05 22.24
CA GLU A 117 15.00 10.05 22.02
C GLU A 117 15.39 9.21 20.80
N GLN A 118 14.69 8.09 20.57
CA GLN A 118 14.95 7.20 19.44
C GLN A 118 14.26 7.65 18.13
N LEU A 119 13.09 8.28 18.22
CA LEU A 119 12.34 8.75 17.04
C LEU A 119 12.81 10.12 16.53
N PHE A 120 13.38 10.93 17.40
CA PHE A 120 13.81 12.30 17.14
C PHE A 120 15.25 12.55 17.61
N PRO A 121 16.24 11.75 17.16
CA PRO A 121 17.62 11.82 17.64
C PRO A 121 18.29 13.19 17.42
N GLN A 122 17.78 13.99 16.48
CA GLN A 122 18.24 15.35 16.20
C GLN A 122 17.73 16.40 17.20
N HIS A 123 16.81 16.05 18.11
CA HIS A 123 16.30 16.94 19.15
C HIS A 123 16.94 16.59 20.50
N LYS A 124 17.54 17.58 21.15
CA LYS A 124 18.06 17.41 22.51
C LYS A 124 16.89 17.41 23.49
N ILE A 125 16.55 16.22 23.98
CA ILE A 125 15.48 16.04 24.98
C ILE A 125 16.09 16.13 26.36
N ASP A 126 15.76 17.20 27.09
CA ASP A 126 16.18 17.39 28.47
C ASP A 126 15.13 16.82 29.44
N ALA A 127 15.58 16.10 30.45
CA ALA A 127 14.70 15.50 31.44
C ALA A 127 13.96 16.58 32.26
N ALA A 128 14.58 17.74 32.49
CA ALA A 128 13.97 18.81 33.28
C ALA A 128 12.83 19.51 32.53
N SER A 129 12.93 19.68 31.21
CA SER A 129 11.92 20.36 30.39
C SER A 129 10.89 19.43 29.74
N TRP A 130 11.08 18.11 29.86
CA TRP A 130 10.28 17.09 29.16
C TRP A 130 8.77 17.28 29.21
N VAL A 131 8.22 17.70 30.37
CA VAL A 131 6.76 17.87 30.55
C VAL A 131 6.17 18.91 29.60
N GLY A 132 6.90 19.98 29.29
CA GLY A 132 6.50 21.06 28.39
C GLY A 132 7.02 20.92 26.96
N ASP A 133 7.74 19.84 26.65
CA ASP A 133 8.41 19.67 25.36
C ASP A 133 7.40 19.32 24.23
N PRO A 134 7.35 20.05 23.10
CA PRO A 134 6.51 19.70 21.96
C PRO A 134 6.74 18.28 21.40
N ILE A 135 7.96 17.76 21.51
CA ILE A 135 8.32 16.40 21.07
C ILE A 135 7.60 15.34 21.92
N ARG A 136 7.33 15.63 23.20
CA ARG A 136 6.50 14.77 24.05
C ARG A 136 5.11 14.60 23.46
N GLU A 137 4.46 15.70 23.10
CA GLU A 137 3.10 15.69 22.54
C GLU A 137 3.04 15.06 21.15
N ILE A 138 4.09 15.20 20.35
CA ILE A 138 4.21 14.48 19.07
C ILE A 138 4.33 12.98 19.32
N THR A 139 5.18 12.56 20.26
CA THR A 139 5.41 11.15 20.59
C THR A 139 4.17 10.46 21.14
N ILE A 140 3.44 11.13 22.04
CA ILE A 140 2.14 10.65 22.56
C ILE A 140 1.13 10.50 21.42
N ARG A 141 1.04 11.46 20.51
CA ARG A 141 0.14 11.36 19.34
C ARG A 141 0.53 10.21 18.42
N LEU A 142 1.82 9.99 18.16
CA LEU A 142 2.27 8.86 17.34
C LEU A 142 1.85 7.52 17.95
N ALA A 143 2.03 7.34 19.27
CA ALA A 143 1.60 6.13 19.95
C ALA A 143 0.08 5.96 19.92
N ARG A 144 -0.68 7.04 20.16
CA ARG A 144 -2.16 7.03 20.14
C ARG A 144 -2.71 6.73 18.75
N ASP A 145 -2.25 7.43 17.72
CA ASP A 145 -2.68 7.23 16.34
C ASP A 145 -2.26 5.85 15.83
N GLY A 146 -1.05 5.41 16.20
CA GLY A 146 -0.57 4.07 15.90
C GLY A 146 -1.47 2.99 16.49
N MET A 147 -1.87 3.13 17.75
CA MET A 147 -2.79 2.18 18.38
C MET A 147 -4.13 2.09 17.64
N LYS A 148 -4.63 3.19 17.07
CA LYS A 148 -5.82 3.16 16.20
C LYS A 148 -5.56 2.35 14.93
N LEU A 149 -4.38 2.46 14.33
CA LEU A 149 -4.01 1.63 13.17
C LEU A 149 -3.98 0.14 13.52
N VAL A 150 -3.32 -0.24 14.61
CA VAL A 150 -3.21 -1.64 15.05
C VAL A 150 -4.57 -2.25 15.39
N ARG A 151 -5.49 -1.48 15.98
CA ARG A 151 -6.86 -1.91 16.30
C ARG A 151 -7.80 -1.97 15.07
N GLY A 152 -7.27 -2.21 13.87
CA GLY A 152 -8.06 -2.36 12.64
C GLY A 152 -8.14 -1.10 11.78
N GLY A 153 -7.69 0.06 12.26
CA GLY A 153 -7.64 1.30 11.50
C GLY A 153 -6.72 1.24 10.28
N TYR A 154 -5.78 0.30 10.23
CA TYR A 154 -4.89 0.07 9.08
C TYR A 154 -5.66 -0.20 7.78
N ARG A 155 -6.89 -0.73 7.84
CA ARG A 155 -7.73 -0.97 6.66
C ARG A 155 -8.02 0.31 5.87
N THR A 156 -7.96 1.47 6.52
CA THR A 156 -8.10 2.78 5.85
C THR A 156 -6.93 3.09 4.92
N LEU A 157 -5.74 2.50 5.15
CA LEU A 157 -4.57 2.66 4.29
C LEU A 157 -4.72 1.93 2.95
N LEU A 158 -5.63 0.94 2.88
CA LEU A 158 -5.94 0.19 1.67
C LEU A 158 -6.86 0.96 0.71
N ARG A 159 -7.41 2.09 1.17
CA ARG A 159 -8.33 2.93 0.42
C ARG A 159 -7.66 4.26 0.11
N ARG A 160 -7.91 4.79 -1.07
CA ARG A 160 -7.54 6.16 -1.40
C ARG A 160 -8.23 7.09 -0.41
N PRO A 161 -7.51 8.07 0.18
CA PRO A 161 -8.14 9.07 1.02
C PRO A 161 -9.21 9.80 0.20
N ARG A 162 -10.46 9.62 0.60
CA ARG A 162 -11.60 10.39 0.10
C ARG A 162 -11.72 11.60 1.01
N ARG A 163 -11.90 12.78 0.41
CA ARG A 163 -12.40 13.92 1.17
C ARG A 163 -13.89 13.63 1.33
N ASP A 164 -14.39 13.56 2.55
CA ASP A 164 -15.84 13.57 2.75
C ASP A 164 -16.37 14.83 2.05
N ARG A 165 -17.33 14.64 1.14
CA ARG A 165 -18.01 15.76 0.48
C ARG A 165 -19.00 16.36 1.45
#